data_AF-A0AA37HMM9-F1
#
_entry.id   AF-A0AA37HMM9-F1
#
_cell.length_a   1.000
_cell.length_b   1.000
_cell.length_c   1.000
_cell.angle_alpha   90.00
_cell.angle_beta   90.00
_cell.angle_gamma   90.00
#
_symmetry.space_group_name_H-M   'P 1'
#
loop_
_entity.id
_entity.type
_entity.pdbx_description
1 polymer ?
#
loop_
_entity_poly.entity_id
_entity_poly.type
_entity_poly.pdbx_seq_one_letter_code
_entity_poly.pdbx_strand_id
1 'polypeptide(L)'
;MLAGVTDLSAPQTGQPGPDLDAALAGAPSSAPVMLLDHQPRGARAAAAREVALQLSGHTHGGMILGFDRLLALANDGFVSGLYAVGGMTLYVNNGTALWPGFALRLGRPSELTRITLRRAGPSAEPYSSQL
;
A
#
# COMPACT_ATOMS: atom_id res chain seq x y z
N MET A 1 0.61 -13.13 -7.09
CA MET A 1 -0.03 -12.39 -8.19
C MET A 1 0.21 -10.90 -7.99
N LEU A 2 0.33 -10.12 -9.07
CA LEU A 2 0.29 -8.66 -9.01
C LEU A 2 -1.08 -8.21 -9.53
N ALA A 3 -1.76 -7.35 -8.78
CA ALA A 3 -3.05 -6.74 -9.13
C ALA A 3 -2.93 -5.22 -9.00
N GLY A 4 -3.79 -4.48 -9.69
CA GLY A 4 -3.83 -3.02 -9.59
C GLY A 4 -5.23 -2.47 -9.81
N VAL A 5 -5.54 -1.38 -9.12
CA VAL A 5 -6.79 -0.63 -9.29
C VAL A 5 -6.51 0.75 -9.87
N THR A 6 -7.51 1.34 -10.55
CA THR A 6 -7.42 2.73 -11.00
C THR A 6 -7.47 3.69 -9.81
N ASP A 7 -6.94 4.90 -9.98
CA ASP A 7 -7.00 5.90 -8.93
C ASP A 7 -8.44 6.38 -8.68
N LEU A 8 -8.74 6.83 -7.46
CA LEU A 8 -10.03 7.43 -7.12
C LEU A 8 -10.35 8.71 -7.92
N SER A 9 -9.33 9.36 -8.50
CA SER A 9 -9.50 10.49 -9.44
C SER A 9 -9.78 10.06 -10.88
N ALA A 10 -9.64 8.77 -11.24
CA ALA A 10 -9.81 8.30 -12.61
C ALA A 10 -11.15 8.71 -13.27
N PRO A 11 -12.30 8.68 -12.56
CA PRO A 11 -13.59 9.16 -13.12
C PRO A 11 -13.57 10.60 -13.62
N GLN A 12 -12.72 11.47 -13.06
CA GLN A 12 -12.59 12.87 -13.48
C GLN A 12 -12.01 13.01 -14.89
N THR A 13 -11.39 11.94 -15.41
CA THR A 13 -10.85 11.84 -16.76
C THR A 13 -11.65 10.92 -17.68
N GLY A 14 -12.86 10.51 -17.25
CA GLY A 14 -13.73 9.59 -18.01
C GLY A 14 -13.30 8.13 -17.94
N GLN A 15 -12.38 7.76 -17.05
CA GLN A 15 -11.95 6.39 -16.81
C GLN A 15 -12.72 5.74 -15.65
N PRO A 16 -12.86 4.41 -15.60
CA PRO A 16 -13.50 3.74 -14.47
C PRO A 16 -12.79 4.03 -13.13
N GLY A 17 -13.55 4.16 -12.06
CA GLY A 17 -13.01 4.21 -10.69
C GLY A 17 -12.46 2.85 -10.25
N PRO A 18 -11.79 2.80 -9.08
CA PRO A 18 -11.20 1.56 -8.58
C PRO A 18 -12.26 0.48 -8.39
N ASP A 19 -11.97 -0.71 -8.90
CA ASP A 19 -12.75 -1.92 -8.68
C ASP A 19 -11.81 -3.03 -8.21
N LEU A 20 -11.79 -3.23 -6.89
CA LEU A 20 -10.91 -4.20 -6.26
C LEU A 20 -11.36 -5.63 -6.53
N ASP A 21 -12.66 -5.90 -6.59
CA ASP A 21 -13.17 -7.24 -6.84
C ASP A 21 -12.86 -7.67 -8.28
N ALA A 22 -12.98 -6.75 -9.25
CA ALA A 22 -12.52 -6.99 -10.61
C ALA A 22 -11.00 -7.19 -10.70
N ALA A 23 -10.20 -6.41 -9.97
CA ALA A 23 -8.74 -6.55 -9.96
C ALA A 23 -8.25 -7.89 -9.37
N LEU A 24 -9.04 -8.48 -8.46
CA LEU A 24 -8.75 -9.76 -7.82
C LEU A 24 -9.41 -10.95 -8.53
N ALA A 25 -10.24 -10.71 -9.55
CA ALA A 25 -10.92 -11.77 -10.28
C ALA A 25 -9.90 -12.73 -10.91
N GLY A 26 -10.05 -14.02 -10.62
CA GLY A 26 -9.15 -15.07 -11.12
C GLY A 26 -7.80 -15.17 -10.39
N ALA A 27 -7.64 -14.48 -9.25
CA ALA A 27 -6.45 -14.66 -8.42
C ALA A 27 -6.30 -16.12 -7.96
N PRO A 28 -5.13 -16.75 -8.16
CA PRO A 28 -4.91 -18.12 -7.72
C PRO A 28 -4.87 -18.17 -6.18
N SER A 29 -5.68 -19.05 -5.58
CA SER A 29 -5.76 -19.22 -4.13
C SER A 29 -4.44 -19.65 -3.46
N SER A 30 -3.51 -20.20 -4.24
CA SER A 30 -2.22 -20.69 -3.75
C SER A 30 -1.09 -19.67 -3.80
N ALA A 31 -1.32 -18.44 -4.29
CA ALA A 31 -0.28 -17.42 -4.40
C ALA A 31 -0.68 -16.13 -3.69
N PRO A 32 0.24 -15.50 -2.92
CA PRO A 32 -0.05 -14.23 -2.28
C PRO A 32 -0.32 -13.14 -3.33
N VAL A 33 -1.31 -12.29 -3.05
CA VAL A 33 -1.65 -11.15 -3.89
C VAL A 33 -0.90 -9.91 -3.42
N MET A 34 -0.24 -9.25 -4.36
CA MET A 34 0.31 -7.91 -4.21
C MET A 34 -0.57 -6.91 -4.95
N LEU A 35 -1.09 -5.93 -4.26
CA LEU A 35 -1.94 -4.88 -4.81
C LEU A 35 -1.16 -3.58 -5.01
N LEU A 36 -1.31 -2.99 -6.19
CA LEU A 36 -0.93 -1.62 -6.48
C LEU A 36 -2.18 -0.74 -6.41
N ASP A 37 -2.25 0.11 -5.39
CA ASP A 37 -3.31 1.10 -5.23
C ASP A 37 -2.64 2.42 -4.88
N HIS A 38 -2.85 3.45 -5.70
CA HIS A 38 -2.19 4.73 -5.50
C HIS A 38 -2.46 5.30 -4.09
N GLN A 39 -3.65 5.08 -3.53
CA GLN A 39 -4.08 5.70 -2.29
C GLN A 39 -4.25 4.66 -1.18
N PRO A 40 -3.78 4.93 0.06
CA PRO A 40 -3.84 3.93 1.12
C PRO A 40 -5.21 3.79 1.78
N ARG A 41 -6.17 4.68 1.50
CA ARG A 41 -7.49 4.69 2.16
C ARG A 41 -8.33 3.42 1.96
N GLY A 42 -8.06 2.65 0.90
CA GLY A 42 -8.71 1.35 0.63
C GLY A 42 -8.09 0.16 1.36
N ALA A 43 -7.00 0.34 2.13
CA ALA A 43 -6.18 -0.76 2.62
C ALA A 43 -6.93 -1.76 3.52
N ARG A 44 -7.90 -1.30 4.32
CA ARG A 44 -8.71 -2.23 5.14
C ARG A 44 -9.60 -3.13 4.29
N ALA A 45 -10.14 -2.60 3.20
CA ALA A 45 -10.96 -3.38 2.26
C ALA A 45 -10.11 -4.37 1.46
N ALA A 46 -8.86 -4.01 1.14
CA ALA A 46 -7.87 -4.91 0.55
C ALA A 46 -7.47 -6.05 1.49
N ALA A 47 -7.19 -5.73 2.76
CA ALA A 47 -6.90 -6.75 3.77
C ALA A 47 -8.05 -7.74 3.94
N ALA A 48 -9.30 -7.27 3.94
CA ALA A 48 -10.49 -8.12 4.03
C ALA A 48 -10.67 -9.07 2.82
N ARG A 49 -9.93 -8.85 1.73
CA ARG A 49 -9.90 -9.69 0.52
C ARG A 49 -8.59 -10.47 0.38
N GLU A 50 -7.92 -10.69 1.51
CA GLU A 50 -6.71 -11.54 1.60
C GLU A 50 -5.54 -11.05 0.73
N VAL A 51 -5.50 -9.76 0.43
CA VAL A 51 -4.29 -9.15 -0.14
C VAL A 51 -3.15 -9.29 0.88
N ALA A 52 -2.00 -9.79 0.44
CA ALA A 52 -0.85 -10.02 1.32
C ALA A 52 0.02 -8.76 1.47
N LEU A 53 0.15 -7.99 0.39
CA LEU A 53 0.91 -6.74 0.35
C LEU A 53 0.18 -5.69 -0.50
N GLN A 54 -0.02 -4.49 0.04
CA GLN A 54 -0.44 -3.32 -0.74
C GLN A 54 0.69 -2.29 -0.79
N LEU A 55 0.95 -1.74 -1.98
CA LEU A 55 1.89 -0.65 -2.21
C LEU A 55 1.11 0.59 -2.62
N SER A 56 1.29 1.67 -1.85
CA SER A 56 0.59 2.94 -2.03
C SER A 56 1.53 4.14 -1.93
N GLY A 57 1.02 5.30 -2.34
CA GLY A 57 1.68 6.60 -2.23
C GLY A 57 0.65 7.67 -1.85
N HIS A 58 0.47 8.67 -2.71
CA HIS A 58 -0.54 9.74 -2.62
C HIS A 58 -0.34 10.77 -1.48
N THR A 59 0.12 10.35 -0.31
CA THR A 59 0.20 11.18 0.91
C THR A 59 1.40 12.13 0.93
N HIS A 60 2.40 11.89 0.08
CA HIS A 60 3.70 12.57 0.09
C HIS A 60 4.35 12.63 1.49
N GLY A 61 4.07 11.66 2.36
CA GLY A 61 4.58 11.59 3.74
C GLY A 61 4.04 12.66 4.68
N GLY A 62 2.95 13.35 4.31
CA GLY A 62 2.37 14.43 5.10
C GLY A 62 3.00 15.81 4.88
N MET A 63 4.05 15.89 4.04
CA MET A 63 4.80 17.11 3.63
C MET A 63 5.53 17.87 4.73
N ILE A 64 4.91 18.08 5.90
CA ILE A 64 5.47 18.74 7.08
C ILE A 64 5.23 17.85 8.31
N LEU A 65 6.29 17.59 9.08
CA LEU A 65 6.19 16.88 10.35
C LEU A 65 5.23 17.61 11.32
N GLY A 66 4.21 16.91 11.85
CA GLY A 66 3.19 17.48 12.74
C GLY A 66 1.87 17.88 12.05
N PHE A 67 1.86 18.05 10.72
CA PHE A 67 0.63 18.18 9.90
C PHE A 67 0.14 16.83 9.35
N ASP A 68 0.94 15.78 9.55
CA ASP A 68 0.62 14.38 9.25
C ASP A 68 -0.69 13.91 9.86
N ARG A 69 -1.06 14.36 11.07
CA ARG A 69 -2.32 13.96 11.73
C ARG A 69 -3.58 14.41 11.00
N LEU A 70 -3.56 15.58 10.34
CA LEU A 70 -4.70 16.06 9.56
C LEU A 70 -4.87 15.24 8.29
N LEU A 71 -3.76 14.92 7.63
CA LEU A 71 -3.72 14.09 6.42
C LEU A 71 -4.01 12.62 6.74
N ALA A 72 -3.65 12.14 7.93
CA ALA A 72 -3.98 10.80 8.39
C ALA A 72 -5.50 10.60 8.40
N LEU A 73 -6.30 11.56 8.87
CA LEU A 73 -7.76 11.44 8.86
C LEU A 73 -8.32 11.27 7.45
N ALA A 74 -7.77 12.00 6.46
CA ALA A 74 -8.17 11.88 5.06
C ALA A 74 -7.72 10.58 4.39
N ASN A 75 -6.75 9.87 4.99
CA ASN A 75 -6.13 8.65 4.47
C ASN A 75 -6.33 7.44 5.39
N ASP A 76 -7.39 7.45 6.21
CA ASP A 76 -7.76 6.36 7.14
C ASP A 76 -6.65 5.97 8.16
N GLY A 77 -5.83 6.95 8.53
CA GLY A 77 -4.71 6.82 9.45
C GLY A 77 -3.36 6.56 8.78
N PHE A 78 -3.33 6.33 7.47
CA PHE A 78 -2.12 5.92 6.74
C PHE A 78 -1.42 7.10 6.08
N VAL A 79 -0.14 7.33 6.42
CA VAL A 79 0.60 8.50 5.91
C VAL A 79 1.95 8.12 5.29
N SER A 80 2.73 7.28 5.95
CA SER A 80 4.10 6.99 5.53
C SER A 80 4.59 5.68 6.14
N GLY A 81 5.34 4.88 5.37
CA GLY A 81 6.01 3.68 5.86
C GLY A 81 5.13 2.43 5.89
N LEU A 82 5.51 1.47 6.75
CA LEU A 82 4.88 0.16 6.84
C LEU A 82 3.76 0.14 7.89
N TYR A 83 2.66 -0.52 7.55
CA TYR A 83 1.53 -0.77 8.44
C TYR A 83 1.12 -2.24 8.37
N ALA A 84 0.73 -2.80 9.51
CA ALA A 84 0.02 -4.08 9.57
C ALA A 84 -1.48 -3.80 9.58
N VAL A 85 -2.21 -4.34 8.60
CA VAL A 85 -3.64 -4.10 8.41
C VAL A 85 -4.33 -5.45 8.20
N GLY A 86 -4.98 -5.99 9.23
CA GLY A 86 -5.76 -7.23 9.09
C GLY A 86 -5.01 -8.43 8.49
N GLY A 87 -3.72 -8.58 8.79
CA GLY A 87 -2.85 -9.62 8.22
C GLY A 87 -2.13 -9.23 6.92
N MET A 88 -2.55 -8.15 6.26
CA MET A 88 -1.87 -7.54 5.12
C MET A 88 -0.74 -6.61 5.60
N THR A 89 0.37 -6.57 4.84
CA THR A 89 1.33 -5.47 4.94
C THR A 89 0.91 -4.34 3.99
N LEU A 90 0.76 -3.12 4.49
CA LEU A 90 0.62 -1.91 3.67
C LEU A 90 1.94 -1.15 3.70
N TYR A 91 2.42 -0.70 2.54
CA TYR A 91 3.54 0.22 2.43
C TYR A 91 3.13 1.52 1.74
N VAL A 92 3.29 2.65 2.44
CA VAL A 92 3.01 3.99 1.90
C VAL A 92 4.33 4.70 1.63
N ASN A 93 4.72 4.75 0.35
CA ASN A 93 5.93 5.42 -0.09
C ASN A 93 5.76 6.94 -0.04
N ASN A 94 6.78 7.66 0.42
CA ASN A 94 6.73 9.11 0.46
C ASN A 94 6.81 9.74 -0.93
N GLY A 95 7.30 9.05 -1.96
CA GLY A 95 7.51 9.61 -3.28
C GLY A 95 8.78 10.47 -3.37
N THR A 96 9.19 10.73 -4.60
CA THR A 96 10.49 11.34 -4.93
C THR A 96 10.45 12.86 -5.04
N ALA A 97 9.27 13.44 -5.29
CA ALA A 97 9.09 14.84 -5.66
C ALA A 97 8.05 15.58 -4.81
N LEU A 98 7.97 16.89 -5.05
CA LEU A 98 7.04 17.81 -4.43
C LEU A 98 5.63 17.64 -5.01
N TRP A 99 4.63 18.02 -4.23
CA TRP A 99 3.26 18.09 -4.70
C TRP A 99 3.09 19.35 -5.56
N PRO A 100 2.39 19.32 -6.72
CA PRO A 100 2.33 20.47 -7.64
C PRO A 100 1.83 21.78 -7.01
N GLY A 101 1.07 21.71 -5.90
CA GLY A 101 0.59 22.88 -5.15
C GLY A 101 1.38 23.23 -3.89
N PHE A 102 2.44 22.48 -3.54
CA PHE A 102 3.20 22.72 -2.32
C PHE A 102 4.68 22.36 -2.52
N ALA A 103 5.48 23.38 -2.77
CA ALA A 103 6.88 23.26 -3.20
C ALA A 103 7.88 22.99 -2.06
N LEU A 104 7.41 22.71 -0.84
CA LEU A 104 8.26 22.51 0.34
C LEU A 104 8.04 21.14 0.98
N ARG A 105 9.12 20.56 1.51
CA ARG A 105 9.09 19.38 2.37
C ARG A 105 9.95 19.65 3.60
N LEU A 106 9.37 19.52 4.78
CA LEU A 106 10.06 19.79 6.05
C LEU A 106 10.00 18.55 6.93
N GLY A 107 11.16 17.95 7.20
CA GLY A 107 11.28 16.77 8.04
C GLY A 107 10.73 15.47 7.42
N ARG A 108 10.46 15.46 6.11
CA ARG A 108 9.97 14.28 5.35
C ARG A 108 10.84 14.05 4.10
N PRO A 109 11.79 13.08 4.13
CA PRO A 109 12.71 12.87 3.02
C PRO A 109 12.01 12.30 1.79
N SER A 110 12.53 12.62 0.60
CA SER A 110 12.17 11.92 -0.63
C SER A 110 12.61 10.47 -0.59
N GLU A 111 11.84 9.60 -1.23
CA GLU A 111 11.99 8.17 -1.07
C GLU A 111 11.91 7.44 -2.42
N LEU A 112 12.88 6.55 -2.65
CA LEU A 112 12.89 5.59 -3.75
C LEU A 112 13.07 4.20 -3.14
N THR A 113 12.04 3.36 -3.26
CA THR A 113 12.01 2.05 -2.60
C THR A 113 12.27 0.93 -3.60
N ARG A 114 13.21 0.03 -3.27
CA ARG A 114 13.44 -1.22 -4.00
C ARG A 114 12.84 -2.39 -3.24
N ILE A 115 11.80 -3.00 -3.81
CA ILE A 115 11.19 -4.22 -3.29
C ILE A 115 11.73 -5.41 -4.07
N THR A 116 12.29 -6.39 -3.36
CA THR A 116 12.81 -7.62 -3.96
C THR A 116 11.98 -8.80 -3.49
N LEU A 117 11.28 -9.45 -4.42
CA LEU A 117 10.52 -10.65 -4.15
C LEU A 117 11.44 -11.86 -4.24
N ARG A 118 11.33 -12.74 -3.26
CA ARG A 118 12.05 -14.01 -3.21
C ARG A 118 11.03 -15.12 -3.03
N ARG A 119 11.26 -16.25 -3.71
CA ARG A 119 10.51 -17.47 -3.42
C ARG A 119 10.78 -17.85 -1.97
N ALA A 120 9.74 -18.21 -1.23
CA ALA A 120 9.92 -18.81 0.08
C ALA A 120 10.80 -20.06 -0.07
N GLY A 121 11.85 -20.17 0.76
CA GLY A 121 12.58 -21.43 0.90
C GLY A 121 11.65 -22.52 1.46
N PRO A 122 12.05 -23.80 1.41
CA PRO A 122 11.33 -24.83 2.16
C PRO A 122 11.22 -24.38 3.62
N SER A 123 9.99 -24.37 4.16
CA SER A 123 9.76 -24.12 5.58
C SER A 123 10.57 -25.14 6.37
N ALA A 124 11.49 -24.69 7.22
CA ALA A 124 12.10 -25.58 8.20
C ALA A 124 10.95 -26.14 9.05
N GLU A 125 10.83 -27.47 9.11
CA GLU A 125 9.95 -28.18 10.02
C GLU A 125 10.08 -27.57 11.43
N PRO A 126 8.96 -27.35 12.15
CA PRO A 126 9.05 -26.92 13.54
C PRO A 126 9.83 -27.99 14.31
N TYR A 127 10.91 -27.57 14.97
CA TYR A 127 11.72 -28.42 15.83
C TYR A 127 10.79 -29.03 16.90
N SER A 128 10.47 -30.31 16.77
CA SER A 128 9.75 -31.07 17.79
C SER A 128 10.67 -31.16 19.00
N SER A 129 10.33 -30.44 20.06
CA SER A 129 10.97 -30.62 21.36
C SER A 129 10.56 -31.98 21.92
N GLN A 130 11.36 -33.00 21.64
CA GLN A 130 11.43 -34.17 22.50
C GLN A 130 12.39 -33.84 23.64
N LEU A 131 11.85 -33.40 24.78
CA LEU A 131 12.28 -33.75 26.14
C LEU A 131 11.09 -33.55 27.09
#